data_AF-A6GK72-F1
#
_entry.id   AF-A6GK72-F1
#
_cell.length_a   1.000
_cell.length_b   1.000
_cell.length_c   1.000
_cell.angle_alpha   90.00
_cell.angle_beta   90.00
_cell.angle_gamma   90.00
#
_symmetry.space_group_name_H-M   'P 1'
#
loop_
_entity.id
_entity.type
_entity.pdbx_description
1 polymer ?
#
loop_
_entity_poly.entity_id
_entity_poly.type
_entity_poly.pdbx_seq_one_letter_code
_entity_poly.pdbx_strand_id
1 'polypeptide(L)'
;MSRPSTPRPTTRPLALVLGAAMAVACPSPETTPPPDAGAPEAKAPAQTGCGSPGLRFDGFAWVPADARMLTLVDRRDPGRADALAHLAALASASDSGLPALAAMDYRNLAMQLSVFEMLLTRMGFDPAELALLQGPAGQPAWAWASDCPMPTASAKLLSNWGLMVKAELEHPGIRVGLGDATDPEGFPFDILFIGERRVLVTQAGAGRSTLDWLLRAGPGDPDTPAAVALDALAPAPLRSVLLGEWIGSEANAQTHSGAGSRPVRSVRATATAIELDGSGWVPPSSDP
;
A
#
# COMPACT_ATOMS: atom_id res chain seq x y z
N MET A 1 6.40 13.53 -56.01
CA MET A 1 6.71 12.17 -55.51
C MET A 1 5.66 11.82 -54.47
N SER A 2 4.67 11.04 -54.90
CA SER A 2 3.44 10.76 -54.16
C SER A 2 3.65 9.59 -53.21
N ARG A 3 3.26 9.76 -51.93
CA ARG A 3 3.27 8.69 -50.94
C ARG A 3 2.01 7.81 -51.11
N PRO A 4 2.12 6.47 -51.06
CA PRO A 4 0.97 5.58 -51.13
C PRO A 4 0.18 5.56 -49.82
N SER A 5 -1.14 5.77 -49.92
CA SER A 5 -2.10 5.66 -48.83
C SER A 5 -2.42 4.20 -48.52
N THR A 6 -2.25 3.79 -47.27
CA THR A 6 -2.72 2.49 -46.74
C THR A 6 -4.23 2.53 -46.42
N PRO A 7 -4.99 1.48 -46.77
CA PRO A 7 -6.43 1.42 -46.52
C PRO A 7 -6.78 1.10 -45.06
N ARG A 8 -7.84 1.75 -44.54
CA ARG A 8 -8.44 1.51 -43.22
C ARG A 8 -9.24 0.19 -43.21
N PRO A 9 -9.17 -0.62 -42.15
CA PRO A 9 -10.06 -1.76 -41.97
C PRO A 9 -11.47 -1.31 -41.56
N THR A 10 -12.46 -1.82 -42.30
CA THR A 10 -13.90 -1.70 -42.06
C THR A 10 -14.36 -2.81 -41.11
N THR A 11 -14.74 -2.46 -39.88
CA THR A 11 -15.36 -3.38 -38.93
C THR A 11 -16.88 -3.30 -39.05
N ARG A 12 -17.51 -4.44 -39.36
CA ARG A 12 -18.96 -4.61 -39.51
C ARG A 12 -19.68 -4.57 -38.15
N PRO A 13 -20.93 -4.08 -38.08
CA PRO A 13 -21.76 -4.18 -36.89
C PRO A 13 -22.33 -5.60 -36.75
N LEU A 14 -22.21 -6.17 -35.55
CA LEU A 14 -22.92 -7.40 -35.16
C LEU A 14 -24.33 -7.01 -34.71
N ALA A 15 -25.33 -7.52 -35.42
CA ALA A 15 -26.73 -7.39 -35.05
C ALA A 15 -27.05 -8.32 -33.87
N LEU A 16 -27.59 -7.74 -32.79
CA LEU A 16 -28.08 -8.46 -31.62
C LEU A 16 -29.56 -8.78 -31.84
N VAL A 17 -29.87 -10.07 -31.96
CA VAL A 17 -31.24 -10.58 -32.11
C VAL A 17 -31.91 -10.57 -30.73
N LEU A 18 -32.92 -9.70 -30.56
CA LEU A 18 -33.83 -9.70 -29.43
C LEU A 18 -34.83 -10.86 -29.59
N GLY A 19 -34.66 -11.92 -28.80
CA GLY A 19 -35.66 -12.97 -28.66
C GLY A 19 -36.67 -12.61 -27.58
N ALA A 20 -37.86 -12.19 -27.99
CA ALA A 20 -39.04 -12.14 -27.13
C ALA A 20 -39.61 -13.56 -26.98
N ALA A 21 -39.90 -13.98 -25.74
CA ALA A 21 -40.68 -15.18 -25.47
C ALA A 21 -41.71 -14.89 -24.37
N MET A 22 -42.90 -15.44 -24.61
CA MET A 22 -44.20 -15.02 -24.11
C MET A 22 -44.51 -15.43 -22.68
N ALA A 23 -45.45 -14.68 -22.11
CA ALA A 23 -46.17 -14.95 -20.88
C ALA A 23 -46.89 -16.32 -20.89
N VAL A 24 -46.79 -17.01 -19.75
CA VAL A 24 -47.79 -17.98 -19.31
C VAL A 24 -48.27 -17.53 -17.94
N ALA A 25 -49.47 -16.95 -17.90
CA ALA A 25 -50.18 -16.60 -16.68
C ALA A 25 -50.84 -17.86 -16.12
N CYS A 26 -50.35 -18.37 -14.99
CA CYS A 26 -51.07 -19.34 -14.18
C CYS A 26 -51.94 -18.60 -13.14
N PRO A 27 -53.25 -18.86 -13.07
CA PRO A 27 -54.08 -18.34 -11.99
C PRO A 27 -53.67 -19.02 -10.67
N SER A 28 -53.17 -18.22 -9.72
CA SER A 28 -52.84 -18.70 -8.38
C SER A 28 -54.11 -18.79 -7.50
N PRO A 29 -54.29 -19.86 -6.72
CA PRO A 29 -55.34 -19.95 -5.72
C PRO A 29 -55.03 -19.02 -4.53
N GLU A 30 -56.07 -18.30 -4.07
CA GLU A 30 -56.07 -17.49 -2.85
C GLU A 30 -55.50 -18.30 -1.67
N THR A 31 -54.28 -17.95 -1.28
CA THR A 31 -53.66 -18.44 -0.05
C THR A 31 -53.77 -17.33 0.98
N THR A 32 -54.64 -17.56 1.96
CA THR A 32 -54.79 -16.71 3.15
C THR A 32 -53.43 -16.55 3.85
N PRO A 33 -52.96 -15.33 4.15
CA PRO A 33 -51.70 -15.15 4.85
C PRO A 33 -51.85 -15.58 6.33
N PRO A 34 -50.93 -16.38 6.88
CA PRO A 34 -50.87 -16.62 8.31
C PRO A 34 -50.42 -15.33 9.04
N PRO A 35 -50.81 -15.17 10.32
CA PRO A 35 -50.43 -14.00 11.11
C PRO A 35 -48.91 -13.88 11.23
N ASP A 36 -48.46 -12.64 11.06
CA ASP A 36 -47.08 -12.15 11.10
C ASP A 36 -46.42 -12.52 12.44
N ALA A 37 -45.83 -13.71 12.51
CA ALA A 37 -44.86 -14.04 13.54
C ALA A 37 -43.56 -13.37 13.12
N GLY A 38 -43.39 -12.12 13.54
CA GLY A 38 -42.19 -11.32 13.31
C GLY A 38 -40.95 -12.17 13.54
N ALA A 39 -40.32 -12.59 12.45
CA ALA A 39 -39.03 -13.24 12.51
C ALA A 39 -38.09 -12.23 13.18
N PRO A 40 -37.38 -12.60 14.26
CA PRO A 40 -36.39 -11.70 14.83
C PRO A 40 -35.41 -11.35 13.72
N GLU A 41 -35.30 -10.05 13.41
CA GLU A 41 -34.25 -9.52 12.54
C GLU A 41 -32.95 -10.17 13.00
N ALA A 42 -32.43 -11.07 12.17
CA ALA A 42 -31.13 -11.65 12.40
C ALA A 42 -30.16 -10.48 12.35
N LYS A 43 -29.76 -9.98 13.54
CA LYS A 43 -28.67 -9.03 13.66
C LYS A 43 -27.54 -9.58 12.81
N ALA A 44 -27.24 -8.90 11.71
CA ALA A 44 -26.09 -9.20 10.89
C ALA A 44 -24.92 -9.38 11.87
N PRO A 45 -24.20 -10.52 11.84
CA PRO A 45 -23.14 -10.77 12.79
C PRO A 45 -22.23 -9.56 12.78
N ALA A 46 -21.99 -8.98 13.95
CA ALA A 46 -21.04 -7.90 14.11
C ALA A 46 -19.77 -8.34 13.39
N GLN A 47 -19.34 -7.58 12.37
CA GLN A 47 -18.14 -7.93 11.61
C GLN A 47 -16.98 -7.93 12.61
N THR A 48 -16.66 -9.10 13.16
CA THR A 48 -15.45 -9.32 13.94
C THR A 48 -14.31 -8.94 13.01
N GLY A 49 -13.55 -7.90 13.40
CA GLY A 49 -12.42 -7.38 12.63
C GLY A 49 -11.46 -8.47 12.17
N CYS A 50 -10.74 -8.23 11.08
CA CYS A 50 -9.70 -9.15 10.64
C CYS A 50 -8.45 -8.85 11.48
N GLY A 51 -8.15 -9.76 12.40
CA GLY A 51 -6.98 -9.67 13.26
C GLY A 51 -7.11 -8.76 14.47
N SER A 52 -6.06 -8.75 15.29
CA SER A 52 -5.99 -7.96 16.52
C SER A 52 -5.81 -6.46 16.20
N PRO A 53 -6.52 -5.56 16.89
CA PRO A 53 -6.29 -4.13 16.72
C PRO A 53 -4.92 -3.75 17.28
N GLY A 54 -4.20 -2.89 16.56
CA GLY A 54 -2.95 -2.30 17.02
C GLY A 54 -1.71 -3.11 16.77
N LEU A 55 -1.74 -4.06 15.84
CA LEU A 55 -0.56 -4.83 15.46
C LEU A 55 0.54 -3.92 14.93
N ARG A 56 1.76 -4.26 15.32
CA ARG A 56 3.03 -3.62 14.93
C ARG A 56 3.91 -4.63 14.21
N PHE A 57 4.91 -4.15 13.49
CA PHE A 57 5.88 -5.07 12.90
C PHE A 57 6.82 -5.63 13.96
N ASP A 58 7.05 -6.94 13.91
CA ASP A 58 8.07 -7.63 14.71
C ASP A 58 9.39 -7.65 13.92
N GLY A 59 9.97 -6.46 13.74
CA GLY A 59 11.20 -6.22 12.97
C GLY A 59 11.03 -6.06 11.45
N PHE A 60 12.14 -5.73 10.80
CA PHE A 60 12.19 -5.34 9.38
C PHE A 60 13.01 -6.27 8.48
N ALA A 61 13.31 -7.49 8.96
CA ALA A 61 13.94 -8.58 8.20
C ALA A 61 13.11 -9.11 7.01
N TRP A 62 12.14 -8.34 6.52
CA TRP A 62 11.33 -8.67 5.35
C TRP A 62 11.42 -7.61 4.28
N VAL A 63 12.05 -6.49 4.62
CA VAL A 63 12.32 -5.39 3.72
C VAL A 63 13.45 -5.82 2.77
N PRO A 64 13.23 -5.74 1.45
CA PRO A 64 14.27 -5.99 0.46
C PRO A 64 15.51 -5.13 0.69
N ALA A 65 16.70 -5.72 0.56
CA ALA A 65 17.98 -5.01 0.68
C ALA A 65 18.16 -3.91 -0.40
N ASP A 66 17.46 -4.04 -1.54
CA ASP A 66 17.49 -3.07 -2.64
C ASP A 66 16.31 -2.09 -2.65
N ALA A 67 15.48 -2.09 -1.59
CA ALA A 67 14.49 -1.04 -1.38
C ALA A 67 15.17 0.34 -1.39
N ARG A 68 14.55 1.33 -2.03
CA ARG A 68 15.06 2.70 -2.13
C ARG A 68 14.57 3.60 -1.01
N MET A 69 13.41 3.27 -0.47
CA MET A 69 12.82 3.94 0.67
C MET A 69 12.02 2.93 1.49
N LEU A 70 12.10 3.09 2.80
CA LEU A 70 11.21 2.46 3.77
C LEU A 70 10.74 3.54 4.73
N THR A 71 9.45 3.85 4.72
CA THR A 71 8.83 4.82 5.65
C THR A 71 7.83 4.12 6.54
N LEU A 72 8.06 4.14 7.84
CA LEU A 72 7.15 3.66 8.87
C LEU A 72 6.29 4.81 9.41
N VAL A 73 4.99 4.56 9.53
CA VAL A 73 4.00 5.48 10.09
C VAL A 73 3.36 4.82 11.31
N ASP A 74 3.49 5.46 12.49
CA ASP A 74 2.67 5.09 13.65
C ASP A 74 1.30 5.74 13.51
N ARG A 75 0.27 4.93 13.28
CA ARG A 75 -1.09 5.40 13.07
C ARG A 75 -1.72 5.99 14.32
N ARG A 76 -1.26 5.58 15.50
CA ARG A 76 -1.88 5.92 16.80
C ARG A 76 -1.17 7.07 17.50
N ASP A 77 -0.06 7.55 16.96
CA ASP A 77 0.65 8.68 17.52
C ASP A 77 -0.17 9.98 17.33
N PRO A 78 -0.45 10.74 18.41
CA PRO A 78 -1.23 11.98 18.31
C PRO A 78 -0.53 13.09 17.52
N GLY A 79 0.80 13.05 17.40
CA GLY A 79 1.62 14.01 16.66
C GLY A 79 1.76 13.72 15.17
N ARG A 80 1.08 12.69 14.65
CA ARG A 80 1.22 12.24 13.26
C ARG A 80 0.86 13.29 12.22
N ALA A 81 -0.21 14.05 12.45
CA ALA A 81 -0.65 15.08 11.51
C ALA A 81 0.41 16.19 11.32
N ASP A 82 0.95 16.68 12.43
CA ASP A 82 2.00 17.71 12.42
C ASP A 82 3.31 17.17 11.81
N ALA A 83 3.68 15.93 12.13
CA ALA A 83 4.83 15.27 11.53
C ALA A 83 4.72 15.15 10.01
N LEU A 84 3.53 14.79 9.48
CA LEU A 84 3.27 14.74 8.04
C LEU A 84 3.37 16.13 7.41
N ALA A 85 2.82 17.16 8.07
CA ALA A 85 2.88 18.53 7.58
C ALA A 85 4.31 19.05 7.50
N HIS A 86 5.11 18.86 8.55
CA HIS A 86 6.53 19.20 8.54
C HIS A 86 7.27 18.46 7.43
N LEU A 87 7.00 17.17 7.25
CA LEU A 87 7.71 16.36 6.24
C LEU A 87 7.39 16.84 4.82
N ALA A 88 6.14 17.22 4.55
CA ALA A 88 5.73 17.81 3.28
C ALA A 88 6.36 19.19 3.05
N ALA A 89 6.51 20.00 4.10
CA ALA A 89 7.18 21.30 4.03
C ALA A 89 8.67 21.15 3.70
N LEU A 90 9.39 20.26 4.42
CA LEU A 90 10.77 19.90 4.11
C LEU A 90 10.90 19.45 2.65
N ALA A 91 10.03 18.54 2.21
CA ALA A 91 10.06 18.00 0.86
C ALA A 91 9.72 19.01 -0.25
N SER A 92 9.16 20.17 0.11
CA SER A 92 8.88 21.28 -0.82
C SER A 92 10.01 22.30 -0.86
N ALA A 93 10.96 22.27 0.08
CA ALA A 93 12.11 23.16 0.09
C ALA A 93 13.11 22.81 -1.02
N SER A 94 13.59 23.82 -1.76
CA SER A 94 14.56 23.65 -2.86
C SER A 94 15.86 23.01 -2.41
N ASP A 95 16.28 23.28 -1.17
CA ASP A 95 17.54 22.81 -0.59
C ASP A 95 17.32 21.71 0.47
N SER A 96 16.21 20.97 0.38
CA SER A 96 15.85 19.90 1.34
C SER A 96 16.92 18.79 1.44
N GLY A 97 17.78 18.70 0.44
CA GLY A 97 18.80 17.66 0.34
C GLY A 97 18.24 16.26 0.15
N LEU A 98 16.92 16.11 -0.08
CA LEU A 98 16.19 14.86 -0.31
C LEU A 98 16.34 14.37 -1.77
N PRO A 99 16.31 13.06 -2.05
CA PRO A 99 16.24 12.56 -3.42
C PRO A 99 14.86 12.94 -4.00
N ALA A 100 14.81 13.25 -5.30
CA ALA A 100 13.60 13.75 -5.94
C ALA A 100 12.37 12.84 -5.73
N LEU A 101 12.56 11.51 -5.77
CA LEU A 101 11.49 10.55 -5.51
C LEU A 101 10.98 10.66 -4.07
N ALA A 102 11.85 10.62 -3.07
CA ALA A 102 11.42 10.73 -1.67
C ALA A 102 10.75 12.08 -1.38
N ALA A 103 11.25 13.17 -1.97
CA ALA A 103 10.60 14.47 -1.84
C ALA A 103 9.17 14.44 -2.44
N MET A 104 9.01 13.85 -3.62
CA MET A 104 7.68 13.66 -4.22
C MET A 104 6.76 12.80 -3.35
N ASP A 105 7.26 11.70 -2.78
CA ASP A 105 6.44 10.85 -1.91
C ASP A 105 6.05 11.53 -0.62
N TYR A 106 6.99 12.20 0.05
CA TYR A 106 6.73 12.93 1.28
C TYR A 106 5.70 14.04 1.10
N ARG A 107 5.73 14.75 -0.02
CA ARG A 107 4.68 15.74 -0.37
C ARG A 107 3.29 15.12 -0.51
N ASN A 108 3.21 13.87 -0.96
CA ASN A 108 1.96 13.17 -1.21
C ASN A 108 1.55 12.22 -0.07
N LEU A 109 2.40 12.04 0.94
CA LEU A 109 2.26 10.97 1.94
C LEU A 109 0.96 11.08 2.74
N ALA A 110 0.55 12.28 3.14
CA ALA A 110 -0.69 12.49 3.88
C ALA A 110 -1.93 12.08 3.06
N MET A 111 -1.95 12.42 1.77
CA MET A 111 -3.01 12.03 0.86
C MET A 111 -3.02 10.50 0.67
N GLN A 112 -1.88 9.89 0.37
CA GLN A 112 -1.77 8.44 0.21
C GLN A 112 -2.23 7.69 1.47
N LEU A 113 -1.81 8.16 2.65
CA LEU A 113 -2.19 7.59 3.92
C LEU A 113 -3.71 7.67 4.15
N SER A 114 -4.34 8.82 3.87
CA SER A 114 -5.80 8.98 4.03
C SER A 114 -6.60 7.98 3.19
N VAL A 115 -6.20 7.79 1.92
CA VAL A 115 -6.79 6.80 1.00
C VAL A 115 -6.61 5.39 1.57
N PHE A 116 -5.40 5.09 2.02
CA PHE A 116 -5.06 3.78 2.53
C PHE A 116 -5.77 3.45 3.86
N GLU A 117 -5.95 4.41 4.76
CA GLU A 117 -6.68 4.23 6.01
C GLU A 117 -8.17 3.96 5.79
N MET A 118 -8.79 4.60 4.79
CA MET A 118 -10.16 4.26 4.39
C MET A 118 -10.25 2.81 3.89
N LEU A 119 -9.27 2.35 3.11
CA LEU A 119 -9.23 0.96 2.63
C LEU A 119 -9.07 -0.02 3.78
N LEU A 120 -8.14 0.22 4.71
CA LEU A 120 -7.95 -0.63 5.90
C LEU A 120 -9.23 -0.75 6.72
N THR A 121 -9.90 0.39 6.95
CA THR A 121 -11.18 0.44 7.66
C THR A 121 -12.24 -0.41 6.95
N ARG A 122 -12.37 -0.28 5.61
CA ARG A 122 -13.34 -1.05 4.82
C ARG A 122 -12.98 -2.53 4.70
N MET A 123 -11.71 -2.89 4.81
CA MET A 123 -11.25 -4.27 4.91
C MET A 123 -11.35 -4.84 6.34
N GLY A 124 -11.63 -3.99 7.33
CA GLY A 124 -11.74 -4.35 8.73
C GLY A 124 -10.40 -4.66 9.39
N PHE A 125 -9.31 -4.03 8.94
CA PHE A 125 -8.00 -4.07 9.57
C PHE A 125 -7.73 -2.78 10.35
N ASP A 126 -7.12 -2.91 11.54
CA ASP A 126 -6.69 -1.75 12.34
C ASP A 126 -5.24 -1.93 12.86
N PRO A 127 -4.22 -1.93 11.99
CA PRO A 127 -2.83 -1.99 12.44
C PRO A 127 -2.42 -0.71 13.20
N ALA A 128 -1.50 -0.80 14.16
CA ALA A 128 -0.91 0.40 14.76
C ALA A 128 0.19 1.01 13.86
N GLU A 129 0.82 0.20 13.01
CA GLU A 129 1.91 0.65 12.15
C GLU A 129 1.67 0.30 10.69
N LEU A 130 2.08 1.21 9.80
CA LEU A 130 2.12 1.01 8.36
C LEU A 130 3.52 1.25 7.85
N ALA A 131 3.93 0.48 6.86
CA ALA A 131 5.19 0.71 6.15
C ALA A 131 4.92 1.01 4.68
N LEU A 132 5.48 2.09 4.16
CA LEU A 132 5.59 2.37 2.73
C LEU A 132 6.97 1.94 2.26
N LEU A 133 7.02 0.99 1.32
CA LEU A 133 8.24 0.60 0.64
C LEU A 133 8.26 1.18 -0.76
N GLN A 134 9.46 1.50 -1.23
CA GLN A 134 9.70 1.74 -2.65
C GLN A 134 10.75 0.80 -3.20
N GLY A 135 10.38 0.09 -4.27
CA GLY A 135 11.31 -0.73 -5.02
C GLY A 135 12.29 0.08 -5.87
N PRO A 136 13.29 -0.59 -6.47
CA PRO A 136 14.27 0.06 -7.34
C PRO A 136 13.66 0.70 -8.59
N ALA A 137 12.48 0.25 -9.01
CA ALA A 137 11.71 0.83 -10.11
C ALA A 137 10.75 1.96 -9.67
N GLY A 138 10.82 2.41 -8.40
CA GLY A 138 9.96 3.46 -7.85
C GLY A 138 8.52 3.02 -7.59
N GLN A 139 8.22 1.71 -7.64
CA GLN A 139 6.88 1.19 -7.37
C GLN A 139 6.62 1.24 -5.85
N PRO A 140 5.56 1.95 -5.40
CA PRO A 140 5.21 1.98 -4.00
C PRO A 140 4.43 0.72 -3.61
N ALA A 141 4.70 0.21 -2.41
CA ALA A 141 3.89 -0.81 -1.77
C ALA A 141 3.64 -0.40 -0.32
N TRP A 142 2.37 -0.39 0.10
CA TRP A 142 2.00 -0.21 1.49
C TRP A 142 1.92 -1.57 2.16
N ALA A 143 2.40 -1.68 3.38
CA ALA A 143 2.43 -2.92 4.15
C ALA A 143 1.88 -2.71 5.56
N TRP A 144 1.28 -3.75 6.13
CA TRP A 144 0.90 -3.82 7.53
C TRP A 144 1.06 -5.24 8.09
N ALA A 145 1.23 -5.32 9.40
CA ALA A 145 1.17 -6.57 10.13
C ALA A 145 -0.28 -7.02 10.29
N SER A 146 -0.52 -8.32 10.12
CA SER A 146 -1.82 -8.97 10.30
C SER A 146 -1.62 -10.29 11.02
N ASP A 147 -2.51 -10.65 11.93
CA ASP A 147 -2.63 -12.01 12.48
C ASP A 147 -3.93 -12.67 11.99
N CYS A 148 -4.61 -12.03 11.03
CA CYS A 148 -5.86 -12.53 10.48
C CYS A 148 -5.63 -13.83 9.70
N PRO A 149 -6.33 -14.93 10.03
CA PRO A 149 -6.19 -16.18 9.30
C PRO A 149 -6.48 -16.00 7.82
N MET A 150 -5.63 -16.56 6.96
CA MET A 150 -5.74 -16.38 5.50
C MET A 150 -7.11 -16.72 4.92
N PRO A 151 -7.78 -17.84 5.29
CA PRO A 151 -9.13 -18.12 4.79
C PRO A 151 -10.13 -17.03 5.14
N THR A 152 -10.04 -16.45 6.34
CA THR A 152 -10.89 -15.35 6.79
C THR A 152 -10.61 -14.06 6.02
N ALA A 153 -9.34 -13.70 5.83
CA ALA A 153 -8.95 -12.53 5.05
C ALA A 153 -9.41 -12.64 3.58
N SER A 154 -9.20 -13.80 2.95
CA SER A 154 -9.64 -14.06 1.57
C SER A 154 -11.16 -14.01 1.43
N ALA A 155 -11.92 -14.59 2.37
CA ALA A 155 -13.38 -14.54 2.34
C ALA A 155 -13.91 -13.10 2.43
N LYS A 156 -13.30 -12.25 3.26
CA LYS A 156 -13.68 -10.83 3.39
C LYS A 156 -13.38 -10.03 2.12
N LEU A 157 -12.21 -10.23 1.54
CA LEU A 157 -11.84 -9.56 0.28
C LEU A 157 -12.77 -9.96 -0.86
N LEU A 158 -13.12 -11.24 -0.92
CA LEU A 158 -14.11 -11.74 -1.88
C LEU A 158 -15.50 -11.16 -1.63
N SER A 159 -15.98 -11.14 -0.38
CA SER A 159 -17.35 -10.67 -0.07
C SER A 159 -17.52 -9.16 -0.23
N ASN A 160 -16.50 -8.37 0.12
CA ASN A 160 -16.61 -6.92 0.15
C ASN A 160 -16.24 -6.26 -1.18
N TRP A 161 -15.46 -6.96 -2.01
CA TRP A 161 -14.85 -6.38 -3.21
C TRP A 161 -14.76 -7.33 -4.40
N GLY A 162 -15.28 -8.55 -4.31
CA GLY A 162 -15.15 -9.56 -5.38
C GLY A 162 -13.71 -10.04 -5.61
N LEU A 163 -12.77 -9.68 -4.74
CA LEU A 163 -11.35 -9.95 -4.95
C LEU A 163 -10.99 -11.39 -4.59
N MET A 164 -10.67 -12.19 -5.60
CA MET A 164 -10.18 -13.55 -5.42
C MET A 164 -8.68 -13.57 -5.10
N VAL A 165 -8.34 -14.11 -3.93
CA VAL A 165 -6.94 -14.31 -3.52
C VAL A 165 -6.51 -15.74 -3.83
N LYS A 166 -5.45 -15.90 -4.63
CA LYS A 166 -4.94 -17.20 -5.10
C LYS A 166 -3.59 -17.52 -4.45
N ALA A 167 -3.32 -18.81 -4.25
CA ALA A 167 -1.99 -19.26 -3.85
C ALA A 167 -0.99 -18.97 -4.98
N GLU A 168 0.21 -18.52 -4.63
CA GLU A 168 1.35 -18.60 -5.55
C GLU A 168 1.90 -20.02 -5.52
N LEU A 169 1.95 -20.69 -6.67
CA LEU A 169 2.31 -22.11 -6.75
C LEU A 169 3.81 -22.32 -6.57
N GLU A 170 4.62 -21.38 -7.06
CA GLU A 170 6.07 -21.46 -7.00
C GLU A 170 6.62 -21.08 -5.61
N HIS A 171 5.81 -20.35 -4.81
CA HIS A 171 6.23 -19.79 -3.53
C HIS A 171 5.19 -20.10 -2.42
N PRO A 172 5.32 -21.25 -1.75
CA PRO A 172 4.45 -21.61 -0.63
C PRO A 172 4.40 -20.52 0.43
N GLY A 173 3.21 -20.17 0.90
CA GLY A 173 3.00 -19.12 1.89
C GLY A 173 2.82 -17.72 1.30
N ILE A 174 2.89 -17.56 -0.03
CA ILE A 174 2.49 -16.33 -0.71
C ILE A 174 1.10 -16.49 -1.32
N ARG A 175 0.28 -15.46 -1.18
CA ARG A 175 -0.99 -15.37 -1.90
C ARG A 175 -1.18 -14.01 -2.56
N VAL A 176 -1.80 -14.00 -3.72
CA VAL A 176 -1.98 -12.81 -4.57
C VAL A 176 -3.45 -12.63 -4.89
N GLY A 177 -3.98 -11.45 -4.61
CA GLY A 177 -5.26 -10.99 -5.16
C GLY A 177 -4.98 -9.86 -6.14
N LEU A 178 -5.47 -9.98 -7.37
CA LEU A 178 -5.29 -8.97 -8.40
C LEU A 178 -6.56 -8.12 -8.47
N GLY A 179 -6.41 -6.83 -8.23
CA GLY A 179 -7.49 -5.86 -8.34
C GLY A 179 -7.79 -5.50 -9.78
N ASP A 180 -8.81 -4.67 -9.94
CA ASP A 180 -9.17 -4.08 -11.23
C ASP A 180 -9.43 -2.59 -11.03
N ALA A 181 -8.50 -1.76 -11.52
CA ALA A 181 -8.66 -0.30 -11.45
C ALA A 181 -9.66 0.25 -12.49
N THR A 182 -10.12 -0.58 -13.42
CA THR A 182 -11.10 -0.19 -14.45
C THR A 182 -12.54 -0.43 -14.01
N ASP A 183 -12.75 -1.29 -13.00
CA ASP A 183 -14.04 -1.54 -12.39
C ASP A 183 -14.28 -0.58 -11.22
N PRO A 184 -15.26 0.33 -11.30
CA PRO A 184 -15.60 1.24 -10.20
C PRO A 184 -16.08 0.53 -8.93
N GLU A 185 -16.59 -0.70 -9.06
CA GLU A 185 -17.06 -1.52 -7.94
C GLU A 185 -15.98 -2.49 -7.42
N GLY A 186 -14.92 -2.69 -8.22
CA GLY A 186 -13.82 -3.59 -7.93
C GLY A 186 -12.83 -3.04 -6.90
N PHE A 187 -11.96 -3.92 -6.38
CA PHE A 187 -10.84 -3.48 -5.53
C PHE A 187 -9.77 -2.84 -6.42
N PRO A 188 -9.40 -1.56 -6.21
CA PRO A 188 -8.56 -0.81 -7.15
C PRO A 188 -7.05 -1.06 -6.98
N PHE A 189 -6.67 -2.11 -6.25
CA PHE A 189 -5.28 -2.40 -5.89
C PHE A 189 -4.99 -3.89 -5.98
N ASP A 190 -3.73 -4.25 -6.19
CA ASP A 190 -3.27 -5.62 -5.99
C ASP A 190 -2.88 -5.82 -4.53
N ILE A 191 -3.17 -7.01 -3.99
CA ILE A 191 -2.84 -7.39 -2.61
C ILE A 191 -1.95 -8.62 -2.59
N LEU A 192 -0.90 -8.57 -1.79
CA LEU A 192 0.07 -9.65 -1.59
C LEU A 192 0.07 -10.03 -0.12
N PHE A 193 -0.23 -11.29 0.17
CA PHE A 193 -0.02 -11.87 1.49
C PHE A 193 1.33 -12.57 1.48
N ILE A 194 2.23 -12.16 2.36
CA ILE A 194 3.61 -12.66 2.40
C ILE A 194 3.84 -13.32 3.75
N GLY A 195 3.95 -14.65 3.72
CA GLY A 195 3.87 -15.45 4.92
C GLY A 195 2.50 -15.33 5.58
N GLU A 196 2.43 -15.65 6.87
CA GLU A 196 1.14 -15.65 7.59
C GLU A 196 0.80 -14.29 8.23
N ARG A 197 1.75 -13.35 8.24
CA ARG A 197 1.66 -12.18 9.14
C ARG A 197 1.76 -10.81 8.49
N ARG A 198 1.91 -10.74 7.16
CA ARG A 198 2.15 -9.47 6.46
C ARG A 198 1.27 -9.39 5.23
N VAL A 199 0.71 -8.22 5.03
CA VAL A 199 -0.10 -7.90 3.88
C VAL A 199 0.50 -6.66 3.23
N LEU A 200 0.68 -6.72 1.92
CA LEU A 200 1.12 -5.61 1.10
C LEU A 200 0.04 -5.26 0.09
N VAL A 201 -0.09 -3.98 -0.22
CA VAL A 201 -0.98 -3.44 -1.23
C VAL A 201 -0.18 -2.56 -2.18
N THR A 202 -0.38 -2.75 -3.47
CA THR A 202 0.25 -1.97 -4.53
C THR A 202 -0.79 -1.62 -5.61
N GLN A 203 -0.41 -0.80 -6.59
CA GLN A 203 -1.31 -0.42 -7.67
C GLN A 203 -1.80 -1.65 -8.44
N ALA A 204 -3.05 -1.60 -8.92
CA ALA A 204 -3.57 -2.65 -9.79
C ALA A 204 -2.67 -2.83 -11.03
N GLY A 205 -2.32 -4.09 -11.32
CA GLY A 205 -1.38 -4.45 -12.39
C GLY A 205 0.10 -4.45 -11.98
N ALA A 206 0.45 -3.93 -10.79
CA ALA A 206 1.82 -3.93 -10.27
C ALA A 206 2.12 -5.08 -9.30
N GLY A 207 1.11 -5.90 -8.97
CA GLY A 207 1.23 -7.00 -8.01
C GLY A 207 2.29 -8.02 -8.40
N ARG A 208 2.34 -8.43 -9.67
CA ARG A 208 3.34 -9.41 -10.13
C ARG A 208 4.76 -8.82 -10.12
N SER A 209 4.95 -7.61 -10.64
CA SER A 209 6.28 -6.97 -10.62
C SER A 209 6.77 -6.71 -9.19
N THR A 210 5.87 -6.34 -8.29
CA THR A 210 6.15 -6.17 -6.87
C THR A 210 6.53 -7.49 -6.23
N LEU A 211 5.75 -8.56 -6.47
CA LEU A 211 6.07 -9.90 -5.98
C LEU A 211 7.43 -10.39 -6.49
N ASP A 212 7.68 -10.29 -7.80
CA ASP A 212 8.96 -10.73 -8.38
C ASP A 212 10.13 -9.92 -7.80
N TRP A 213 9.94 -8.64 -7.48
CA TRP A 213 10.95 -7.84 -6.78
C TRP A 213 11.21 -8.36 -5.36
N LEU A 214 10.16 -8.56 -4.57
CA LEU A 214 10.26 -9.07 -3.20
C LEU A 214 10.94 -10.45 -3.16
N LEU A 215 10.65 -11.31 -4.14
CA LEU A 215 11.26 -12.64 -4.27
C LEU A 215 12.72 -12.59 -4.69
N ARG A 216 13.08 -11.75 -5.68
CA ARG A 216 14.47 -11.62 -6.16
C ARG A 216 15.40 -11.02 -5.11
N ALA A 217 14.90 -10.08 -4.32
CA ALA A 217 15.67 -9.51 -3.21
C ALA A 217 15.97 -10.55 -2.11
N GLY A 218 15.25 -11.68 -2.11
CA GLY A 218 15.37 -12.73 -1.11
C GLY A 218 14.58 -12.42 0.17
N PRO A 219 14.54 -13.37 1.12
CA PRO A 219 14.06 -13.07 2.46
C PRO A 219 14.90 -11.92 3.01
N GLY A 220 14.26 -10.90 3.58
CA GLY A 220 14.99 -9.78 4.16
C GLY A 220 15.98 -10.28 5.21
N ASP A 221 17.16 -9.69 5.22
CA ASP A 221 18.15 -9.91 6.26
C ASP A 221 17.86 -8.90 7.39
N PRO A 222 17.68 -9.32 8.66
CA PRO A 222 17.60 -8.36 9.77
C PRO A 222 18.80 -7.40 9.79
N ASP A 223 19.94 -7.84 9.27
CA ASP A 223 21.18 -7.07 9.21
C ASP A 223 21.26 -6.19 7.93
N THR A 224 20.19 -6.07 7.14
CA THR A 224 20.17 -5.11 6.03
C THR A 224 20.37 -3.68 6.56
N PRO A 225 21.12 -2.83 5.83
CA PRO A 225 21.35 -1.44 6.27
C PRO A 225 20.05 -0.66 6.53
N ALA A 226 18.99 -0.91 5.76
CA ALA A 226 17.69 -0.26 6.00
C ALA A 226 17.00 -0.74 7.28
N ALA A 227 16.96 -2.07 7.52
CA ALA A 227 16.35 -2.61 8.72
C ALA A 227 17.08 -2.11 9.98
N VAL A 228 18.41 -2.24 9.99
CA VAL A 228 19.26 -1.77 11.10
C VAL A 228 19.11 -0.28 11.34
N ALA A 229 19.14 0.54 10.28
CA ALA A 229 18.98 1.99 10.43
C ALA A 229 17.59 2.38 10.93
N LEU A 230 16.52 1.70 10.49
CA LEU A 230 15.17 2.00 10.96
C LEU A 230 14.98 1.58 12.42
N ASP A 231 15.52 0.44 12.83
CA ASP A 231 15.47 -0.05 14.22
C ASP A 231 16.30 0.82 15.17
N ALA A 232 17.37 1.44 14.68
CA ALA A 232 18.19 2.38 15.45
C ALA A 232 17.50 3.74 15.70
N LEU A 233 16.48 4.10 14.90
CA LEU A 233 15.76 5.36 15.08
C LEU A 233 14.82 5.31 16.29
N ALA A 234 14.98 6.31 17.17
CA ALA A 234 14.08 6.50 18.30
C ALA A 234 12.60 6.59 17.83
N PRO A 235 11.65 6.05 18.60
CA PRO A 235 10.23 6.12 18.25
C PRO A 235 9.76 7.54 17.90
N ALA A 236 8.91 7.63 16.88
CA ALA A 236 8.32 8.86 16.36
C ALA A 236 7.10 8.51 15.50
N PRO A 237 6.18 9.48 15.29
CA PRO A 237 5.03 9.28 14.39
C PRO A 237 5.44 8.83 12.98
N LEU A 238 6.59 9.30 12.50
CA LEU A 238 7.17 8.95 11.21
C LEU A 238 8.66 8.67 11.34
N ARG A 239 9.09 7.53 10.80
CA ARG A 239 10.50 7.15 10.67
C ARG A 239 10.74 6.68 9.24
N SER A 240 11.82 7.07 8.62
CA SER A 240 12.13 6.64 7.27
C SER A 240 13.62 6.41 7.07
N VAL A 241 13.94 5.48 6.17
CA VAL A 241 15.28 5.23 5.68
C VAL A 241 15.27 5.33 4.16
N LEU A 242 16.19 6.13 3.63
CA LEU A 242 16.39 6.37 2.22
C LEU A 242 17.72 5.73 1.79
N LEU A 243 17.66 4.88 0.75
CA LEU A 243 18.78 4.10 0.24
C LEU A 243 19.04 4.43 -1.22
N GLY A 244 20.26 4.88 -1.54
CA GLY A 244 20.66 5.07 -2.94
C GLY A 244 21.56 6.27 -3.18
N GLU A 245 21.89 6.50 -4.45
CA GLU A 245 22.75 7.62 -4.86
C GLU A 245 21.95 8.92 -4.90
N TRP A 246 22.58 9.99 -4.42
CA TRP A 246 21.98 11.32 -4.29
C TRP A 246 22.53 12.20 -5.39
N ILE A 247 21.64 12.72 -6.24
CA ILE A 247 22.00 13.77 -7.20
C ILE A 247 21.77 15.10 -6.48
N GLY A 248 22.72 15.52 -5.63
CA GLY A 248 22.60 16.76 -4.88
C GLY A 248 23.81 17.05 -3.97
N SER A 249 24.51 18.14 -4.30
CA SER A 249 25.63 18.76 -3.57
C SER A 249 26.89 17.90 -3.38
N GLU A 250 27.91 18.19 -4.18
CA GLU A 250 29.30 17.69 -4.03
C GLU A 250 29.88 17.92 -2.62
N ALA A 251 29.29 18.80 -1.80
CA ALA A 251 29.75 19.11 -0.44
C ALA A 251 29.59 17.93 0.55
N ASN A 252 28.72 16.96 0.29
CA ASN A 252 28.52 15.79 1.15
C ASN A 252 29.06 14.48 0.56
N ALA A 253 29.60 14.49 -0.66
CA ALA A 253 30.14 13.31 -1.32
C ALA A 253 31.51 12.88 -0.75
N GLN A 254 32.20 13.76 -0.02
CA GLN A 254 33.56 13.50 0.47
C GLN A 254 33.65 12.66 1.77
N THR A 255 32.55 12.43 2.49
CA THR A 255 32.59 11.65 3.75
C THR A 255 32.39 10.15 3.59
N HIS A 256 32.05 9.64 2.40
CA HIS A 256 31.66 8.24 2.21
C HIS A 256 32.41 7.54 1.07
N SER A 257 33.69 7.86 0.83
CA SER A 257 34.54 7.15 -0.15
C SER A 257 35.11 5.83 0.39
N GLY A 258 34.29 5.02 1.06
CA GLY A 258 34.58 3.63 1.41
C GLY A 258 33.87 2.72 0.42
N ALA A 259 34.61 1.90 -0.32
CA ALA A 259 34.04 0.98 -1.30
C ALA A 259 32.98 0.06 -0.65
N GLY A 260 31.72 0.17 -1.08
CA GLY A 260 30.72 -0.91 -0.96
C GLY A 260 29.39 -0.59 -0.28
N SER A 261 29.27 0.46 0.54
CA SER A 261 28.00 0.76 1.22
C SER A 261 27.23 1.87 0.49
N ARG A 262 26.02 1.57 -0.01
CA ARG A 262 25.08 2.60 -0.47
C ARG A 262 24.84 3.59 0.67
N PRO A 263 24.88 4.91 0.42
CA PRO A 263 24.60 5.87 1.48
C PRO A 263 23.16 5.68 1.97
N VAL A 264 23.04 5.58 3.29
CA VAL A 264 21.79 5.39 4.02
C VAL A 264 21.49 6.72 4.69
N ARG A 265 20.30 7.25 4.45
CA ARG A 265 19.84 8.47 5.12
C ARG A 265 18.63 8.19 5.97
N SER A 266 18.64 8.70 7.18
CA SER A 266 17.56 8.48 8.14
C SER A 266 16.74 9.74 8.32
N VAL A 267 15.43 9.63 8.26
CA VAL A 267 14.50 10.72 8.53
C VAL A 267 13.64 10.34 9.72
N ARG A 268 13.56 11.22 10.71
CA ARG A 268 12.66 11.07 11.85
C ARG A 268 11.84 12.34 11.98
N ALA A 269 10.52 12.23 11.87
CA ALA A 269 9.63 13.37 11.99
C ALA A 269 8.70 13.21 13.20
N THR A 270 8.67 14.26 14.01
CA THR A 270 7.82 14.38 15.20
C THR A 270 6.84 15.54 15.02
N ALA A 271 5.96 15.75 15.99
CA ALA A 271 5.03 16.87 15.97
C ALA A 271 5.71 18.25 15.94
N THR A 272 6.99 18.34 16.34
CA THR A 272 7.68 19.62 16.53
C THR A 272 8.94 19.79 15.69
N ALA A 273 9.48 18.71 15.13
CA ALA A 273 10.77 18.74 14.44
C ALA A 273 10.96 17.60 13.43
N ILE A 274 11.88 17.81 12.50
CA ILE A 274 12.47 16.77 11.65
C ILE A 274 13.96 16.66 11.92
N GLU A 275 14.43 15.43 12.06
CA GLU A 275 15.83 15.05 12.16
C GLU A 275 16.24 14.31 10.89
N LEU A 276 17.37 14.70 10.29
CA LEU A 276 18.00 14.05 9.14
C LEU A 276 19.38 13.52 9.56
N ASP A 277 19.63 12.23 9.37
CA ASP A 277 20.90 11.54 9.70
C ASP A 277 21.37 11.74 11.15
N GLY A 278 20.44 11.92 12.09
CA GLY A 278 20.75 12.24 13.49
C GLY A 278 21.32 13.65 13.70
N SER A 279 21.53 14.44 12.65
CA SER A 279 21.79 15.88 12.74
C SER A 279 20.47 16.63 12.91
N GLY A 280 20.30 17.31 14.06
CA GLY A 280 19.25 18.32 14.25
C GLY A 280 19.65 19.60 13.51
N TRP A 281 18.78 20.48 13.04
CA TRP A 281 17.35 20.72 13.22
C TRP A 281 16.95 21.47 11.94
N VAL A 282 15.96 21.02 11.18
CA VAL A 282 15.34 21.89 10.17
C VAL A 282 14.09 22.48 10.82
N PRO A 283 14.15 23.72 11.36
CA PRO A 283 12.92 24.37 11.83
C PRO A 283 11.95 24.46 10.64
N PRO A 284 10.65 24.24 10.85
CA PRO A 284 9.66 24.51 9.82
C PRO A 284 9.85 25.94 9.35
N SER A 285 10.11 26.15 8.06
CA SER A 285 10.33 27.48 7.50
C SER A 285 9.10 28.34 7.84
N SER A 286 9.30 29.39 8.61
CA SER A 286 8.24 30.31 9.03
C SER A 286 7.84 31.33 7.96
N ASP A 287 8.26 31.13 6.71
CA ASP A 287 7.97 32.07 5.63
C ASP A 287 6.74 31.64 4.82
N PRO A 288 5.67 32.45 4.79
CA PRO A 288 4.43 32.20 4.05
C PRO A 288 4.55 32.45 2.54
#